data_AF-A0A5N8HJN8-F1
#
_entry.id   AF-A0A5N8HJN8-F1
#
_cell.length_a   1.000
_cell.length_b   1.000
_cell.length_c   1.000
_cell.angle_alpha   90.00
_cell.angle_beta   90.00
_cell.angle_gamma   90.00
#
_symmetry.space_group_name_H-M   'P 1'
#
loop_
_entity.id
_entity.type
_entity.pdbx_description
1 polymer ?
#
loop_
_entity_poly.entity_id
_entity_poly.type
_entity_poly.pdbx_seq_one_letter_code
_entity_poly.pdbx_strand_id
1 'polypeptide(L)'
;LAIPTAESQRALVGSGIEAQVNGERVLICAAGKHPAVAFAGLINELESAGQTVVLVVRNDDVLGVIALQDTLRADAATAISELNALGVKGVILTGDNPRAAAAIAGELGLEFKAGLLPEDKVKAVTELNQHAPLAMVGDGINDAPAMKAAAIGIAMGSGTDVALETADAALTHNHLRGLVQMIELARATHANIRQNITIALGLKGIFLVTTLLGMTGLWLAVLADTGATVLVTANALRLLRRK
;
A
#
# COMPACT_ATOMS: atom_id res chain seq x y z
N LEU A 1 -28.94 13.92 -14.63
CA LEU A 1 -29.50 12.70 -15.26
C LEU A 1 -30.64 12.20 -14.38
N ALA A 2 -31.87 12.11 -14.91
CA ALA A 2 -32.96 11.45 -14.21
C ALA A 2 -32.86 9.95 -14.50
N ILE A 3 -32.76 9.11 -13.48
CA ILE A 3 -32.70 7.65 -13.62
C ILE A 3 -34.15 7.13 -13.54
N PRO A 4 -34.69 6.48 -14.60
CA PRO A 4 -36.06 5.99 -14.61
C PRO A 4 -36.23 4.80 -13.65
N THR A 5 -37.47 4.54 -13.23
CA THR A 5 -37.80 3.41 -12.35
C THR A 5 -37.63 2.08 -13.09
N ALA A 6 -37.07 1.10 -12.38
CA ALA A 6 -36.94 -0.28 -12.85
C ALA A 6 -37.95 -1.17 -12.12
N GLU A 7 -38.61 -2.05 -12.86
CA GLU A 7 -39.60 -3.01 -12.36
C GLU A 7 -39.06 -4.45 -12.49
N SER A 8 -39.56 -5.37 -11.66
CA SER A 8 -39.26 -6.80 -11.73
C SER A 8 -37.76 -7.14 -11.78
N GLN A 9 -36.92 -6.40 -11.04
CA GLN A 9 -35.49 -6.64 -10.95
C GLN A 9 -35.19 -8.05 -10.43
N ARG A 10 -34.35 -8.79 -11.15
CA ARG A 10 -33.86 -10.11 -10.72
C ARG A 10 -32.38 -10.29 -11.04
N ALA A 11 -31.66 -10.91 -10.11
CA ALA A 11 -30.28 -11.34 -10.32
C ALA A 11 -30.27 -12.73 -10.98
N LEU A 12 -29.62 -12.84 -12.13
CA LEU A 12 -29.37 -14.10 -12.82
C LEU A 12 -28.02 -14.65 -12.36
N VAL A 13 -28.06 -15.65 -11.49
CA VAL A 13 -26.85 -16.27 -10.92
C VAL A 13 -25.91 -16.73 -12.03
N GLY A 14 -24.67 -16.24 -11.99
CA GLY A 14 -23.64 -16.60 -12.96
C GLY A 14 -23.77 -15.97 -14.34
N SER A 15 -24.68 -15.01 -14.56
CA SER A 15 -24.81 -14.27 -15.83
C SER A 15 -24.79 -12.76 -15.63
N GLY A 16 -25.67 -12.22 -14.78
CA GLY A 16 -25.84 -10.77 -14.64
C GLY A 16 -27.09 -10.38 -13.87
N ILE A 17 -27.60 -9.17 -14.14
CA ILE A 17 -28.82 -8.63 -13.54
C ILE A 17 -29.76 -8.14 -14.64
N GLU A 18 -31.06 -8.38 -14.48
CA GLU A 18 -32.06 -7.88 -15.42
C GLU A 18 -33.23 -7.19 -14.72
N ALA A 19 -33.87 -6.28 -15.43
CA ALA A 19 -35.07 -5.57 -14.99
C ALA A 19 -35.89 -5.09 -16.20
N GLN A 20 -37.14 -4.69 -15.97
CA GLN A 20 -37.91 -3.92 -16.95
C GLN A 20 -37.71 -2.43 -16.73
N VAL A 21 -37.35 -1.71 -17.79
CA VAL A 21 -37.20 -0.26 -17.78
C VAL A 21 -38.02 0.30 -18.94
N ASN A 22 -38.99 1.17 -18.65
CA ASN A 22 -39.93 1.70 -19.65
C ASN A 22 -40.68 0.61 -20.45
N GLY A 23 -41.01 -0.52 -19.81
CA GLY A 23 -41.70 -1.65 -20.44
C GLY A 23 -40.82 -2.59 -21.27
N GLU A 24 -39.52 -2.32 -21.42
CA GLU A 24 -38.58 -3.18 -22.14
C GLU A 24 -37.69 -3.97 -21.19
N ARG A 25 -37.35 -5.21 -21.55
CA ARG A 25 -36.45 -6.06 -20.76
C ARG A 25 -35.01 -5.65 -21.03
N VAL A 26 -34.31 -5.21 -19.99
CA VAL A 26 -32.89 -4.84 -20.03
C VAL A 26 -32.08 -5.80 -19.17
N LEU A 27 -31.02 -6.36 -19.74
CA LEU A 27 -30.06 -7.26 -19.10
C LEU A 27 -28.68 -6.61 -19.10
N ILE A 28 -28.04 -6.57 -17.94
CA ILE A 28 -26.63 -6.21 -17.77
C ILE A 28 -25.87 -7.47 -17.38
N CYS A 29 -24.93 -7.92 -18.22
CA CYS A 29 -24.21 -9.18 -18.00
C CYS A 29 -22.73 -9.06 -18.37
N ALA A 30 -21.89 -9.98 -17.89
CA ALA A 30 -20.47 -10.01 -18.25
C ALA A 30 -20.29 -10.32 -19.75
N ALA A 31 -19.24 -9.79 -20.38
CA ALA A 31 -18.98 -9.93 -21.82
C ALA A 31 -19.02 -11.38 -22.37
N GLY A 32 -18.63 -12.37 -21.56
CA GLY A 32 -18.66 -13.80 -21.94
C GLY A 32 -20.01 -14.50 -21.77
N LYS A 33 -21.08 -13.80 -21.38
CA LYS A 33 -22.39 -14.40 -21.03
C LYS A 33 -23.48 -14.17 -22.07
N HIS A 34 -23.25 -13.30 -23.05
CA HIS A 34 -24.17 -13.06 -24.17
C HIS A 34 -23.37 -12.83 -25.46
N PRO A 35 -23.84 -13.32 -26.63
CA PRO A 35 -23.20 -13.04 -27.90
C PRO A 35 -23.19 -11.52 -28.20
N ALA A 36 -22.02 -10.97 -28.49
CA ALA A 36 -21.84 -9.55 -28.82
C ALA A 36 -20.94 -9.38 -30.06
N VAL A 37 -21.33 -10.01 -31.17
CA VAL A 37 -20.50 -10.12 -32.40
C VAL A 37 -20.04 -8.76 -32.92
N ALA A 38 -20.93 -7.76 -32.92
CA ALA A 38 -20.60 -6.40 -33.37
C ALA A 38 -19.57 -5.68 -32.47
N PHE A 39 -19.49 -6.04 -31.19
CA PHE A 39 -18.59 -5.43 -30.22
C PHE A 39 -17.37 -6.31 -29.90
N ALA A 40 -17.22 -7.48 -30.54
CA ALA A 40 -16.19 -8.45 -30.17
C ALA A 40 -14.77 -7.87 -30.23
N GLY A 41 -14.45 -7.05 -31.24
CA GLY A 41 -13.16 -6.38 -31.35
C GLY A 41 -12.91 -5.39 -30.21
N LEU A 42 -13.91 -4.54 -29.93
CA LEU A 42 -13.85 -3.54 -28.85
C LEU A 42 -13.76 -4.19 -27.47
N ILE A 43 -14.53 -5.25 -27.23
CA ILE A 43 -14.47 -6.02 -25.98
C ILE A 43 -13.06 -6.57 -25.77
N ASN A 44 -12.46 -7.18 -26.80
CA ASN A 44 -11.10 -7.71 -26.71
C ASN A 44 -10.07 -6.62 -26.43
N GLU A 45 -10.21 -5.44 -27.04
CA GLU A 45 -9.32 -4.30 -26.80
C GLU A 45 -9.42 -3.81 -25.34
N LEU A 46 -10.63 -3.58 -24.84
CA LEU A 46 -10.89 -3.10 -23.48
C LEU A 46 -10.44 -4.13 -22.44
N GLU A 47 -10.73 -5.42 -22.64
CA GLU A 47 -10.27 -6.46 -21.71
C GLU A 47 -8.75 -6.65 -21.75
N SER A 48 -8.11 -6.49 -22.92
CA SER A 48 -6.66 -6.53 -23.04
C SER A 48 -5.98 -5.37 -22.33
N ALA A 49 -6.66 -4.22 -22.25
CA ALA A 49 -6.28 -3.08 -21.42
C ALA A 49 -6.57 -3.28 -19.92
N GLY A 50 -7.01 -4.47 -19.49
CA GLY A 50 -7.26 -4.79 -18.09
C GLY A 50 -8.61 -4.30 -17.56
N GLN A 51 -9.53 -3.87 -18.44
CA GLN A 51 -10.85 -3.40 -18.05
C GLN A 51 -11.84 -4.56 -17.95
N THR A 52 -12.77 -4.46 -17.00
CA THR A 52 -13.90 -5.37 -16.88
C THR A 52 -15.04 -4.85 -17.75
N VAL A 53 -15.44 -5.64 -18.75
CA VAL A 53 -16.48 -5.24 -19.71
C VAL A 53 -17.81 -5.91 -19.37
N VAL A 54 -18.87 -5.10 -19.27
CA VAL A 54 -20.26 -5.54 -19.15
C VAL A 54 -21.07 -5.10 -20.37
N LEU A 55 -22.00 -5.96 -20.79
CA LEU A 55 -22.89 -5.74 -21.92
C LEU A 55 -24.23 -5.21 -21.42
N VAL A 56 -24.79 -4.25 -22.14
CA VAL A 56 -26.18 -3.82 -21.96
C VAL A 56 -27.00 -4.39 -23.11
N VAL A 57 -27.90 -5.30 -22.79
CA VAL A 57 -28.73 -6.04 -23.75
C VAL A 57 -30.19 -5.66 -23.53
N ARG A 58 -30.91 -5.40 -24.62
CA ARG A 58 -32.35 -5.16 -24.60
C ARG A 58 -33.03 -6.06 -25.60
N ASN A 59 -33.99 -6.86 -25.14
CA ASN A 59 -34.72 -7.82 -25.99
C ASN A 59 -33.77 -8.66 -26.90
N ASP A 60 -32.67 -9.16 -26.33
CA ASP A 60 -31.60 -9.94 -26.98
C ASP A 60 -30.66 -9.15 -27.93
N ASP A 61 -30.91 -7.86 -28.17
CA ASP A 61 -30.01 -6.98 -28.90
C ASP A 61 -29.01 -6.28 -27.97
N VAL A 62 -27.72 -6.35 -28.30
CA VAL A 62 -26.67 -5.64 -27.56
C VAL A 62 -26.70 -4.16 -27.92
N LEU A 63 -27.12 -3.32 -26.98
CA LEU A 63 -27.17 -1.86 -27.14
C LEU A 63 -25.80 -1.21 -27.03
N GLY A 64 -24.91 -1.80 -26.24
CA GLY A 64 -23.57 -1.27 -26.02
C GLY A 64 -22.80 -2.01 -24.93
N VAL A 65 -21.58 -1.52 -24.69
CA VAL A 65 -20.65 -2.05 -23.69
C VAL A 65 -20.29 -0.96 -22.70
N ILE A 66 -20.10 -1.34 -21.44
CA ILE A 66 -19.59 -0.46 -20.38
C ILE A 66 -18.30 -1.11 -19.87
N ALA A 67 -17.21 -0.35 -19.92
CA ALA A 67 -15.93 -0.75 -19.35
C ALA A 67 -15.79 -0.16 -17.95
N LEU A 68 -15.39 -0.99 -16.99
CA LEU A 68 -15.04 -0.61 -15.64
C LEU A 68 -13.58 -0.92 -15.40
N GLN A 69 -12.88 -0.02 -14.71
CA GLN A 69 -11.50 -0.22 -14.33
C GLN A 69 -11.32 0.30 -12.92
N ASP A 70 -10.53 -0.43 -12.12
CA ASP A 70 -10.12 0.09 -10.83
C ASP A 70 -9.14 1.25 -11.02
N THR A 71 -9.38 2.34 -10.32
CA THR A 71 -8.61 3.58 -10.50
C THR A 71 -7.52 3.67 -9.45
N LEU A 72 -6.31 4.01 -9.88
CA LEU A 72 -5.24 4.34 -8.97
C LEU A 72 -5.60 5.50 -8.04
N ARG A 73 -5.06 5.46 -6.82
CA ARG A 73 -5.12 6.60 -5.90
C ARG A 73 -4.37 7.79 -6.54
N ALA A 74 -4.92 8.99 -6.36
CA ALA A 74 -4.40 10.20 -6.97
C ALA A 74 -2.91 10.48 -6.62
N ASP A 75 -2.45 10.03 -5.46
CA ASP A 75 -1.08 10.23 -4.98
C ASP A 75 -0.16 9.03 -5.21
N ALA A 76 -0.65 7.94 -5.83
CA ALA A 76 0.12 6.72 -6.04
C ALA A 76 1.37 6.94 -6.90
N ALA A 77 1.22 7.55 -8.07
CA ALA A 77 2.34 7.81 -8.97
C ALA A 77 3.42 8.68 -8.32
N THR A 78 3.01 9.74 -7.63
CA THR A 78 3.92 10.63 -6.88
C THR A 78 4.63 9.88 -5.76
N ALA A 79 3.90 9.09 -4.96
CA ALA A 79 4.48 8.32 -3.86
C ALA A 79 5.51 7.30 -4.36
N ILE A 80 5.23 6.58 -5.46
CA ILE A 80 6.18 5.63 -6.05
C ILE A 80 7.45 6.35 -6.55
N SER A 81 7.29 7.51 -7.20
CA SER A 81 8.43 8.32 -7.62
C SER A 81 9.28 8.79 -6.44
N GLU A 82 8.66 9.24 -5.35
CA GLU A 82 9.34 9.68 -4.12
C GLU A 82 10.05 8.49 -3.42
N LEU A 83 9.43 7.30 -3.38
CA LEU A 83 10.04 6.08 -2.85
C LEU A 83 11.28 5.67 -3.67
N ASN A 84 11.19 5.71 -5.00
CA ASN A 84 12.31 5.45 -5.88
C ASN A 84 13.46 6.44 -5.65
N ALA A 85 13.17 7.72 -5.43
CA ALA A 85 14.17 8.73 -5.09
C ALA A 85 14.87 8.45 -3.73
N LEU A 86 14.18 7.79 -2.79
CA LEU A 86 14.76 7.30 -1.54
C LEU A 86 15.54 5.97 -1.68
N GLY A 87 15.63 5.42 -2.90
CA GLY A 87 16.26 4.14 -3.21
C GLY A 87 15.43 2.93 -2.81
N VAL A 88 14.12 3.09 -2.61
CA VAL A 88 13.19 2.02 -2.24
C VAL A 88 12.48 1.53 -3.50
N LYS A 89 12.73 0.28 -3.89
CA LYS A 89 12.06 -0.36 -5.01
C LYS A 89 10.72 -0.94 -4.56
N GLY A 90 9.70 -0.81 -5.41
CA GLY A 90 8.37 -1.39 -5.19
C GLY A 90 8.11 -2.61 -6.06
N VAL A 91 7.24 -3.51 -5.59
CA VAL A 91 6.68 -4.63 -6.36
C VAL A 91 5.21 -4.80 -6.00
N ILE A 92 4.36 -5.10 -6.98
CA ILE A 92 2.92 -5.33 -6.78
C ILE A 92 2.67 -6.83 -6.59
N LEU A 93 1.99 -7.21 -5.52
CA LEU A 93 1.51 -8.58 -5.26
C LEU A 93 -0.02 -8.57 -5.19
N THR A 94 -0.69 -9.01 -6.26
CA THR A 94 -2.16 -8.99 -6.35
C THR A 94 -2.77 -10.36 -6.63
N GLY A 95 -3.98 -10.56 -6.11
CA GLY A 95 -4.85 -11.70 -6.47
C GLY A 95 -5.67 -11.46 -7.74
N ASP A 96 -5.63 -10.23 -8.28
CA ASP A 96 -6.36 -9.89 -9.49
C ASP A 96 -5.79 -10.58 -10.73
N ASN A 97 -6.58 -10.50 -11.81
CA ASN A 97 -6.16 -11.05 -13.08
C ASN A 97 -4.89 -10.34 -13.62
N PRO A 98 -4.01 -11.06 -14.36
CA PRO A 98 -2.77 -10.48 -14.87
C PRO A 98 -2.93 -9.25 -15.78
N ARG A 99 -4.07 -9.13 -16.48
CA ARG A 99 -4.32 -8.00 -17.42
C ARG A 99 -4.55 -6.70 -16.65
N ALA A 100 -5.39 -6.73 -15.62
CA ALA A 100 -5.64 -5.59 -14.74
C ALA A 100 -4.37 -5.19 -13.98
N ALA A 101 -3.64 -6.18 -13.44
CA ALA A 101 -2.37 -5.94 -12.76
C ALA A 101 -1.33 -5.28 -13.68
N ALA A 102 -1.21 -5.74 -14.94
CA ALA A 102 -0.29 -5.18 -15.91
C ALA A 102 -0.60 -3.72 -16.27
N ALA A 103 -1.89 -3.36 -16.41
CA ALA A 103 -2.31 -1.99 -16.70
C ALA A 103 -1.84 -1.04 -15.58
N ILE A 104 -2.14 -1.40 -14.33
CA ILE A 104 -1.80 -0.60 -13.14
C ILE A 104 -0.27 -0.55 -12.93
N ALA A 105 0.40 -1.68 -13.07
CA ALA A 105 1.85 -1.77 -12.93
C ALA A 105 2.59 -0.96 -14.01
N GLY A 106 2.06 -0.94 -15.24
CA GLY A 106 2.58 -0.16 -16.35
C GLY A 106 2.52 1.35 -16.10
N GLU A 107 1.41 1.85 -15.53
CA GLU A 107 1.26 3.26 -15.16
C GLU A 107 2.24 3.70 -14.06
N LEU A 108 2.55 2.81 -13.12
CA LEU A 108 3.46 3.09 -12.00
C LEU A 108 4.93 2.74 -12.28
N GLY A 109 5.22 2.03 -13.38
CA GLY A 109 6.56 1.54 -13.69
C GLY A 109 7.07 0.49 -12.70
N LEU A 110 6.19 -0.36 -12.19
CA LEU A 110 6.51 -1.38 -11.18
C LEU A 110 6.49 -2.79 -11.77
N GLU A 111 7.27 -3.69 -11.18
CA GLU A 111 7.13 -5.12 -11.40
C GLU A 111 5.89 -5.65 -10.65
N PHE A 112 5.27 -6.72 -11.15
CA PHE A 112 4.09 -7.30 -10.51
C PHE A 112 4.08 -8.84 -10.58
N LYS A 113 3.41 -9.45 -9.60
CA LYS A 113 2.97 -10.85 -9.60
C LYS A 113 1.46 -10.86 -9.36
N ALA A 114 0.70 -11.43 -10.29
CA ALA A 114 -0.76 -11.43 -10.31
C ALA A 114 -1.34 -12.84 -10.19
N GLY A 115 -2.64 -12.95 -9.91
CA GLY A 115 -3.34 -14.21 -9.70
C GLY A 115 -2.85 -14.98 -8.48
N LEU A 116 -2.30 -14.29 -7.49
CA LEU A 116 -1.72 -14.91 -6.29
C LEU A 116 -2.78 -15.27 -5.27
N LEU A 117 -2.65 -16.48 -4.70
CA LEU A 117 -3.35 -16.84 -3.46
C LEU A 117 -2.65 -16.20 -2.25
N PRO A 118 -3.32 -16.11 -1.08
CA PRO A 118 -2.70 -15.59 0.14
C PRO A 118 -1.37 -16.28 0.49
N GLU A 119 -1.27 -17.60 0.32
CA GLU A 119 -0.03 -18.35 0.58
C GLU A 119 1.10 -17.97 -0.38
N ASP A 120 0.76 -17.65 -1.64
CA ASP A 120 1.76 -17.26 -2.64
C ASP A 120 2.27 -15.84 -2.39
N LYS A 121 1.41 -14.94 -1.89
CA LYS A 121 1.86 -13.64 -1.38
C LYS A 121 2.86 -13.80 -0.25
N VAL A 122 2.60 -14.69 0.72
CA VAL A 122 3.51 -14.98 1.83
C VAL A 122 4.86 -15.51 1.33
N LYS A 123 4.86 -16.46 0.39
CA LYS A 123 6.11 -16.99 -0.21
C LYS A 123 6.90 -15.88 -0.90
N ALA A 124 6.25 -15.06 -1.72
CA ALA A 124 6.90 -13.96 -2.42
C ALA A 124 7.49 -12.93 -1.45
N VAL A 125 6.75 -12.55 -0.40
CA VAL A 125 7.25 -11.65 0.64
C VAL A 125 8.44 -12.26 1.38
N THR A 126 8.37 -13.54 1.75
CA THR A 126 9.44 -14.22 2.48
C THR A 126 10.73 -14.27 1.65
N GLU A 127 10.63 -14.59 0.35
CA GLU A 127 11.76 -14.62 -0.58
C GLU A 127 12.41 -13.23 -0.74
N LEU A 128 11.60 -12.19 -0.90
CA LEU A 128 12.09 -10.81 -1.03
C LEU A 128 12.71 -10.31 0.27
N ASN A 129 12.12 -10.64 1.41
CA ASN A 129 12.59 -10.21 2.74
C ASN A 129 13.94 -10.84 3.13
N GLN A 130 14.33 -11.97 2.50
CA GLN A 130 15.67 -12.56 2.66
C GLN A 130 16.78 -11.71 2.04
N HIS A 131 16.47 -10.94 0.99
CA HIS A 131 17.45 -10.13 0.28
C HIS A 131 17.61 -8.73 0.91
N ALA A 132 16.50 -8.12 1.32
CA ALA A 132 16.48 -6.83 1.99
C ALA A 132 15.23 -6.72 2.88
N PRO A 133 15.29 -5.97 4.01
CA PRO A 133 14.12 -5.73 4.83
C PRO A 133 12.97 -5.13 4.01
N LEU A 134 11.83 -5.80 4.00
CA LEU A 134 10.67 -5.45 3.18
C LEU A 134 9.54 -4.88 4.03
N ALA A 135 8.91 -3.81 3.56
CA ALA A 135 7.64 -3.30 4.06
C ALA A 135 6.50 -3.79 3.15
N MET A 136 5.52 -4.49 3.73
CA MET A 136 4.34 -4.96 3.00
C MET A 136 3.18 -4.01 3.29
N VAL A 137 2.53 -3.51 2.24
CA VAL A 137 1.38 -2.61 2.35
C VAL A 137 0.14 -3.33 1.82
N GLY A 138 -0.96 -3.32 2.57
CA GLY A 138 -2.20 -3.98 2.17
C GLY A 138 -3.44 -3.39 2.84
N ASP A 139 -4.61 -3.76 2.34
CA ASP A 139 -5.91 -3.32 2.85
C ASP A 139 -6.86 -4.50 3.13
N GLY A 140 -6.54 -5.70 2.63
CA GLY A 140 -7.41 -6.87 2.72
C GLY A 140 -7.03 -7.87 3.82
N ILE A 141 -8.00 -8.72 4.16
CA ILE A 141 -7.77 -9.93 4.98
C ILE A 141 -6.73 -10.84 4.31
N ASN A 142 -6.72 -10.87 2.97
CA ASN A 142 -5.78 -11.66 2.18
C ASN A 142 -4.32 -11.19 2.30
N ASP A 143 -4.09 -9.95 2.74
CA ASP A 143 -2.75 -9.39 2.89
C ASP A 143 -2.20 -9.57 4.30
N ALA A 144 -3.06 -9.85 5.30
CA ALA A 144 -2.66 -10.03 6.69
C ALA A 144 -1.55 -11.08 6.89
N PRO A 145 -1.61 -12.28 6.29
CA PRO A 145 -0.52 -13.25 6.40
C PRO A 145 0.80 -12.73 5.81
N ALA A 146 0.73 -12.04 4.67
CA ALA A 146 1.90 -11.48 4.00
C ALA A 146 2.52 -10.32 4.81
N MET A 147 1.69 -9.50 5.47
CA MET A 147 2.14 -8.44 6.36
C MET A 147 2.95 -8.98 7.54
N LYS A 148 2.56 -10.11 8.14
CA LYS A 148 3.36 -10.74 9.21
C LYS A 148 4.66 -11.39 8.75
N ALA A 149 4.76 -11.78 7.48
CA ALA A 149 5.98 -12.35 6.92
C ALA A 149 7.03 -11.28 6.53
N ALA A 150 6.59 -10.03 6.38
CA ALA A 150 7.45 -8.89 6.08
C ALA A 150 8.23 -8.41 7.31
N ALA A 151 9.21 -7.52 7.11
CA ALA A 151 9.91 -6.86 8.23
C ALA A 151 8.99 -5.85 8.94
N ILE A 152 8.05 -5.26 8.19
CA ILE A 152 6.98 -4.41 8.73
C ILE A 152 5.72 -4.55 7.86
N GLY A 153 4.58 -4.79 8.49
CA GLY A 153 3.26 -4.72 7.87
C GLY A 153 2.63 -3.34 8.03
N ILE A 154 2.13 -2.76 6.94
CA ILE A 154 1.49 -1.45 6.93
C ILE A 154 0.07 -1.58 6.35
N ALA A 155 -0.95 -1.32 7.17
CA ALA A 155 -2.33 -1.34 6.73
C ALA A 155 -2.78 0.02 6.18
N MET A 156 -3.64 0.00 5.18
CA MET A 156 -4.43 1.17 4.80
C MET A 156 -5.50 1.46 5.85
N GLY A 157 -5.80 2.74 6.10
CA GLY A 157 -6.84 3.14 7.06
C GLY A 157 -8.26 2.72 6.67
N SER A 158 -8.51 2.52 5.37
CA SER A 158 -9.74 1.90 4.84
C SER A 158 -9.66 0.37 4.78
N GLY A 159 -8.59 -0.23 5.30
CA GLY A 159 -8.42 -1.67 5.31
C GLY A 159 -9.37 -2.36 6.28
N THR A 160 -9.46 -3.69 6.18
CA THR A 160 -10.29 -4.49 7.07
C THR A 160 -9.76 -4.46 8.50
N ASP A 161 -10.64 -4.71 9.49
CA ASP A 161 -10.23 -4.76 10.90
C ASP A 161 -9.08 -5.76 11.13
N VAL A 162 -9.12 -6.89 10.44
CA VAL A 162 -8.05 -7.90 10.47
C VAL A 162 -6.74 -7.34 9.92
N ALA A 163 -6.77 -6.55 8.84
CA ALA A 163 -5.58 -5.93 8.29
C ALA A 163 -4.97 -4.91 9.27
N LEU A 164 -5.81 -4.07 9.89
CA LEU A 164 -5.38 -3.08 10.88
C LEU A 164 -4.83 -3.71 12.15
N GLU A 165 -5.43 -4.80 12.64
CA GLU A 165 -4.95 -5.53 13.81
C GLU A 165 -3.65 -6.29 13.54
N THR A 166 -3.48 -6.78 12.31
CA THR A 166 -2.30 -7.55 11.92
C THR A 166 -1.11 -6.64 11.60
N ALA A 167 -1.34 -5.42 11.11
CA ALA A 167 -0.28 -4.52 10.73
C ALA A 167 0.47 -3.93 11.94
N ASP A 168 1.76 -3.64 11.75
CA ASP A 168 2.61 -3.01 12.77
C ASP A 168 2.49 -1.48 12.70
N ALA A 169 2.02 -0.93 11.57
CA ALA A 169 1.71 0.47 11.37
C ALA A 169 0.47 0.64 10.46
N ALA A 170 -0.17 1.81 10.49
CA ALA A 170 -1.36 2.09 9.68
C ALA A 170 -1.36 3.50 9.09
N LEU A 171 -1.84 3.61 7.85
CA LEU A 171 -2.04 4.87 7.11
C LEU A 171 -3.48 5.37 7.26
N THR A 172 -3.74 6.10 8.33
CA THR A 172 -5.10 6.56 8.70
C THR A 172 -5.82 7.39 7.64
N HIS A 173 -5.10 8.10 6.78
CA HIS A 173 -5.66 8.99 5.76
C HIS A 173 -5.71 8.38 4.35
N ASN A 174 -5.33 7.11 4.19
CA ASN A 174 -5.27 6.42 2.89
C ASN A 174 -4.40 7.12 1.81
N HIS A 175 -3.46 7.97 2.25
CA HIS A 175 -2.48 8.61 1.39
C HIS A 175 -1.20 7.78 1.35
N LEU A 176 -0.83 7.32 0.16
CA LEU A 176 0.39 6.53 -0.07
C LEU A 176 1.66 7.36 0.15
N ARG A 177 1.60 8.70 0.00
CA ARG A 177 2.72 9.57 0.37
C ARG A 177 3.09 9.48 1.86
N GLY A 178 2.17 9.01 2.71
CA GLY A 178 2.48 8.71 4.11
C GLY A 178 3.59 7.66 4.26
N LEU A 179 3.74 6.72 3.31
CA LEU A 179 4.83 5.74 3.32
C LEU A 179 6.20 6.40 3.20
N VAL A 180 6.31 7.38 2.30
CA VAL A 180 7.54 8.17 2.10
C VAL A 180 7.92 8.87 3.39
N GLN A 181 6.96 9.60 3.98
CA GLN A 181 7.16 10.32 5.25
C GLN A 181 7.54 9.38 6.39
N MET A 182 6.90 8.21 6.49
CA MET A 182 7.22 7.19 7.49
C MET A 182 8.67 6.71 7.35
N ILE A 183 9.13 6.41 6.13
CA ILE A 183 10.50 5.95 5.89
C ILE A 183 11.52 7.06 6.17
N GLU A 184 11.24 8.31 5.75
CA GLU A 184 12.10 9.45 6.04
C GLU A 184 12.23 9.71 7.54
N LEU A 185 11.10 9.68 8.26
CA LEU A 185 11.07 9.85 9.70
C LEU A 185 11.79 8.70 10.41
N ALA A 186 11.62 7.45 9.95
CA ALA A 186 12.32 6.30 10.51
C ALA A 186 13.84 6.41 10.33
N ARG A 187 14.31 6.77 9.13
CA ARG A 187 15.74 7.01 8.85
C ARG A 187 16.30 8.16 9.70
N ALA A 188 15.54 9.25 9.85
CA ALA A 188 15.91 10.39 10.70
C ALA A 188 16.03 9.99 12.17
N THR A 189 15.05 9.22 12.66
CA THR A 189 15.02 8.71 14.04
C THR A 189 16.21 7.79 14.29
N HIS A 190 16.53 6.90 13.36
CA HIS A 190 17.71 6.03 13.47
C HIS A 190 19.03 6.82 13.53
N ALA A 191 19.14 7.90 12.73
CA ALA A 191 20.29 8.80 12.80
C ALA A 191 20.35 9.55 14.15
N ASN A 192 19.21 10.02 14.66
CA ASN A 192 19.12 10.68 15.96
C ASN A 192 19.54 9.75 17.10
N ILE A 193 19.09 8.50 17.08
CA ILE A 193 19.48 7.47 18.06
C ILE A 193 21.01 7.28 18.05
N ARG A 194 21.62 7.13 16.86
CA ARG A 194 23.09 7.00 16.76
C ARG A 194 23.83 8.21 17.30
N GLN A 195 23.34 9.43 17.05
CA GLN A 195 23.90 10.66 17.63
C GLN A 195 23.81 10.66 19.15
N ASN A 196 22.64 10.30 19.70
CA ASN A 196 22.40 10.28 21.14
C ASN A 196 23.30 9.26 21.83
N ILE A 197 23.42 8.05 21.27
CA ILE A 197 24.33 7.02 21.78
C ILE A 197 25.78 7.50 21.71
N THR A 198 26.19 8.16 20.62
CA THR A 198 27.55 8.69 20.48
C THR A 198 27.85 9.77 21.52
N ILE A 199 26.91 10.68 21.78
CA ILE A 199 27.07 11.73 22.80
C ILE A 199 27.14 11.09 24.19
N ALA A 200 26.21 10.20 24.52
CA ALA A 200 26.15 9.56 25.83
C ALA A 200 27.38 8.70 26.11
N LEU A 201 27.77 7.84 25.17
CA LEU A 201 28.91 6.94 25.32
C LEU A 201 30.25 7.69 25.20
N GLY A 202 30.33 8.69 24.31
CA GLY A 202 31.51 9.52 24.12
C GLY A 202 31.84 10.33 25.37
N LEU A 203 30.85 10.99 25.98
CA LEU A 203 31.04 11.71 27.24
C LEU A 203 31.47 10.75 28.36
N LYS A 204 30.79 9.60 28.52
CA LYS A 204 31.19 8.58 29.50
C LYS A 204 32.61 8.09 29.29
N GLY A 205 33.03 7.88 28.04
CA GLY A 205 34.39 7.47 27.69
C GLY A 205 35.44 8.51 28.10
N ILE A 206 35.19 9.79 27.81
CA ILE A 206 36.09 10.89 28.20
C ILE A 206 36.24 10.93 29.73
N PHE A 207 35.13 10.91 30.47
CA PHE A 207 35.17 10.97 31.93
C PHE A 207 35.79 9.74 32.58
N LEU A 208 35.62 8.56 31.98
CA LEU A 208 36.29 7.35 32.45
C LEU A 208 37.82 7.50 32.36
N VAL A 209 38.34 7.97 31.22
CA VAL A 209 39.78 8.17 31.04
C VAL A 209 40.32 9.25 31.97
N THR A 210 39.66 10.40 32.09
CA THR A 210 40.13 11.48 32.98
C THR A 210 40.08 11.08 34.46
N THR A 211 39.12 10.22 34.83
CA THR A 211 39.01 9.71 36.22
C THR A 211 40.13 8.72 36.51
N LEU A 212 40.46 7.83 35.57
CA LEU A 212 41.59 6.90 35.71
C LEU A 212 42.94 7.63 35.79
N LEU A 213 43.08 8.77 35.10
CA LEU A 213 44.26 9.65 35.20
C LEU A 213 44.28 10.51 36.48
N GLY A 214 43.28 10.40 37.35
CA GLY A 214 43.18 11.16 38.60
C GLY A 214 42.84 12.64 38.42
N MET A 215 42.41 13.07 37.22
CA MET A 215 42.14 14.47 36.91
C MET A 215 40.71 14.90 37.25
N THR A 216 39.76 13.97 37.33
CA THR A 216 38.33 14.28 37.56
C THR A 216 37.77 13.57 38.80
N GLY A 217 37.10 14.34 39.65
CA GLY A 217 36.38 13.83 40.83
C GLY A 217 34.94 13.39 40.54
N LEU A 218 34.35 12.64 41.48
CA LEU A 218 33.02 12.03 41.35
C LEU A 218 31.90 13.03 41.00
N TRP A 219 31.87 14.21 41.63
CA TRP A 219 30.86 15.24 41.36
C TRP A 219 30.83 15.60 39.87
N LEU A 220 31.99 15.91 39.29
CA LEU A 220 32.08 16.39 37.91
C LEU A 220 31.60 15.32 36.92
N ALA A 221 31.88 14.04 37.19
CA ALA A 221 31.41 12.92 36.41
C ALA A 221 29.87 12.78 36.47
N VAL A 222 29.25 12.92 37.64
CA VAL A 222 27.78 12.87 37.79
C VAL A 222 27.09 14.05 37.09
N LEU A 223 27.66 15.26 37.22
CA LEU A 223 27.13 16.45 36.56
C LEU A 223 27.19 16.31 35.04
N ALA A 224 28.28 15.75 34.51
CA ALA A 224 28.42 15.52 33.09
C ALA A 224 27.46 14.46 32.53
N ASP A 225 27.18 13.38 33.26
CA ASP A 225 26.20 12.37 32.83
C ASP A 225 24.77 12.96 32.81
N THR A 226 24.46 13.80 33.79
CA THR A 226 23.20 14.56 33.82
C THR A 226 23.13 15.54 32.64
N GLY A 227 24.22 16.25 32.36
CA GLY A 227 24.33 17.14 31.20
C GLY A 227 24.18 16.40 29.86
N ALA A 228 24.76 15.21 29.74
CA ALA A 228 24.60 14.34 28.58
C ALA A 228 23.12 13.97 28.35
N THR A 229 22.39 13.67 29.43
CA THR A 229 20.95 13.35 29.39
C THR A 229 20.13 14.53 28.86
N VAL A 230 20.44 15.76 29.31
CA VAL A 230 19.80 16.98 28.80
C VAL A 230 20.09 17.18 27.31
N LEU A 231 21.35 17.00 26.87
CA LEU A 231 21.74 17.13 25.47
C LEU A 231 21.06 16.10 24.57
N VAL A 232 20.99 14.85 25.01
CA VAL A 232 20.29 13.77 24.29
C VAL A 232 18.80 14.06 24.17
N THR A 233 18.17 14.53 25.25
CA THR A 233 16.74 14.90 25.25
C THR A 233 16.48 16.08 24.31
N ALA A 234 17.33 17.11 24.34
CA ALA A 234 17.25 18.24 23.43
C ALA A 234 17.46 17.83 21.96
N ASN A 235 18.36 16.88 21.70
CA ASN A 235 18.58 16.38 20.35
C ASN A 235 17.40 15.54 19.84
N ALA A 236 16.76 14.75 20.71
CA ALA A 236 15.55 13.99 20.36
C ALA A 236 14.39 14.92 19.95
N LEU A 237 14.22 16.06 20.63
CA LEU A 237 13.20 17.07 20.32
C LEU A 237 13.32 17.67 18.90
N ARG A 238 14.49 17.57 18.25
CA ARG A 238 14.67 18.03 16.87
C ARG A 238 13.82 17.25 15.87
N LEU A 239 13.43 16.02 16.19
CA LEU A 239 12.55 15.21 15.33
C LEU A 239 11.16 15.83 15.19
N LEU A 240 10.66 16.54 16.20
CA LEU A 240 9.35 17.21 16.16
C LEU A 240 9.30 18.40 15.19
N ARG A 241 10.46 18.93 14.78
CA ARG A 241 10.53 20.05 13.83
C ARG A 241 10.48 19.61 12.37
N ARG A 242 10.60 18.30 12.08
CA ARG A 242 10.44 17.80 10.71
C ARG A 242 8.95 17.67 10.40
N LYS A 243 8.52 18.35 9.35
CA LYS A 243 7.20 18.21 8.73
C LYS A 243 7.26 17.12 7.67
#